data_AF-A0A8T3NBH9-F1
#
_entry.id   AF-A0A8T3NBH9-F1
#
_cell.length_a   1.000
_cell.length_b   1.000
_cell.length_c   1.000
_cell.angle_alpha   90.00
_cell.angle_beta   90.00
_cell.angle_gamma   90.00
#
_symmetry.space_group_name_H-M   'P 1'
#
loop_
_entity.id
_entity.type
_entity.pdbx_description
1 polymer ?
#
loop_
_entity_poly.entity_id
_entity_poly.type
_entity_poly.pdbx_seq_one_letter_code
_entity_poly.pdbx_strand_id
1 'polypeptide(L)'
;MIVVSKQVLADENQLQQTLGDLFRYRVLEFFERQVVIGTGVGRNVLGLATAATASGATGGNAADRLGATGSLLADMGWEANLVILNPNDWHTIRSERADTGNGQYLSGGWAQPAQPSIWSMPVVSTSSLPVGTALVMDTAAALVLDREAPTVLISSEDLDNFVKNMVTILAEMRGGLAILNPSAILSVALTP
;
A
#
# COMPACT_ATOMS: atom_id res chain seq x y z
N MET A 1 -17.97 9.84 0.02
CA MET A 1 -19.36 10.27 -0.24
C MET A 1 -19.31 11.55 -1.07
N ILE A 2 -20.11 11.66 -2.13
CA ILE A 2 -20.27 12.90 -2.89
C ILE A 2 -21.76 13.12 -3.19
N VAL A 3 -22.12 14.37 -3.43
CA VAL A 3 -23.48 14.76 -3.84
C VAL A 3 -23.43 15.23 -5.29
N VAL A 4 -24.32 14.72 -6.15
CA VAL A 4 -24.37 15.01 -7.59
C VAL A 4 -25.79 15.41 -7.98
N SER A 5 -25.96 16.23 -9.03
CA SER A 5 -27.30 16.50 -9.59
C SER A 5 -27.91 15.24 -10.17
N LYS A 6 -29.18 14.98 -9.83
CA LYS A 6 -29.94 13.84 -10.34
C LYS A 6 -30.08 13.87 -11.87
N GLN A 7 -30.22 15.07 -12.46
CA GLN A 7 -30.40 15.25 -13.90
C GLN A 7 -29.12 14.87 -14.67
N VAL A 8 -27.98 15.41 -14.25
CA VAL A 8 -26.67 15.11 -14.86
C VAL A 8 -26.35 13.62 -14.77
N LEU A 9 -26.71 12.99 -13.65
CA LEU A 9 -26.53 11.55 -13.47
C LEU A 9 -27.44 10.74 -14.42
N ALA A 10 -28.66 11.20 -14.67
CA ALA A 10 -29.63 10.51 -15.53
C ALA A 10 -29.36 10.71 -17.03
N ASP A 11 -28.82 11.87 -17.42
CA ASP A 11 -28.59 12.23 -18.81
C ASP A 11 -27.36 11.51 -19.41
N GLU A 12 -26.36 11.18 -18.58
CA GLU A 12 -25.10 10.58 -19.04
C GLU A 12 -24.82 9.23 -18.36
N ASN A 13 -25.16 8.14 -19.04
CA ASN A 13 -24.94 6.78 -18.53
C ASN A 13 -23.45 6.46 -18.35
N GLN A 14 -22.57 7.04 -19.16
CA GLN A 14 -21.12 6.84 -19.02
C GLN A 14 -20.57 7.44 -17.72
N LEU A 15 -21.16 8.52 -17.23
CA LEU A 15 -20.76 9.18 -15.99
C LEU A 15 -21.05 8.29 -14.78
N GLN A 16 -22.20 7.60 -14.75
CA GLN A 16 -22.55 6.68 -13.66
C GLN A 16 -21.55 5.53 -13.52
N GLN A 17 -21.17 4.91 -14.63
CA GLN A 17 -20.23 3.79 -14.63
C GLN A 17 -18.83 4.25 -14.19
N THR A 18 -18.33 5.34 -14.80
CA THR A 18 -17.02 5.91 -14.46
C THR A 18 -16.94 6.29 -12.98
N LEU A 19 -18.01 6.89 -12.45
CA LEU A 19 -18.08 7.30 -11.07
C LEU A 19 -18.17 6.10 -10.11
N GLY A 20 -18.91 5.07 -10.48
CA GLY A 20 -18.97 3.80 -9.73
C GLY A 20 -17.60 3.13 -9.63
N ASP A 21 -16.87 3.03 -10.73
CA ASP A 21 -15.54 2.43 -10.76
C ASP A 21 -14.51 3.28 -10.01
N LEU A 22 -14.57 4.60 -10.18
CA LEU A 22 -13.73 5.53 -9.42
C LEU A 22 -13.96 5.38 -7.92
N PHE A 23 -15.22 5.29 -7.46
CA PHE A 23 -15.50 5.14 -6.04
C PHE A 23 -15.01 3.81 -5.48
N ARG A 24 -15.20 2.71 -6.20
CA ARG A 24 -14.65 1.40 -5.79
C ARG A 24 -13.13 1.47 -5.67
N TYR A 25 -12.46 2.07 -6.65
CA TYR A 25 -11.01 2.28 -6.61
C TYR A 25 -10.59 3.11 -5.41
N ARG A 26 -11.26 4.23 -5.13
CA ARG A 26 -10.94 5.11 -3.99
C ARG A 26 -11.15 4.44 -2.64
N VAL A 27 -12.17 3.60 -2.51
CA VAL A 27 -12.40 2.82 -1.27
C VAL A 27 -11.29 1.79 -1.08
N LEU A 28 -10.86 1.11 -2.15
CA LEU A 28 -9.73 0.18 -2.08
C LEU A 28 -8.40 0.88 -1.79
N GLU A 29 -8.14 2.05 -2.40
CA GLU A 29 -6.96 2.88 -2.11
C GLU A 29 -6.94 3.33 -0.63
N PHE A 30 -8.10 3.72 -0.09
CA PHE A 30 -8.23 4.06 1.32
C PHE A 30 -7.99 2.84 2.23
N PHE A 31 -8.51 1.66 1.84
CA PHE A 31 -8.31 0.43 2.59
C PHE A 31 -6.85 -0.02 2.57
N GLU A 32 -6.17 0.03 1.41
CA GLU A 32 -4.74 -0.21 1.29
C GLU A 32 -3.95 0.69 2.24
N ARG A 33 -4.27 1.99 2.27
CA ARG A 33 -3.63 2.92 3.20
C ARG A 33 -3.84 2.54 4.66
N GLN A 34 -5.03 2.07 5.04
CA GLN A 34 -5.30 1.58 6.39
C GLN A 34 -4.56 0.28 6.70
N VAL A 35 -4.41 -0.63 5.73
CA VAL A 35 -3.61 -1.86 5.88
C VAL A 35 -2.13 -1.52 6.06
N VAL A 36 -1.60 -0.55 5.32
CA VAL A 36 -0.15 -0.22 5.35
C VAL A 36 0.20 0.66 6.55
N ILE A 37 -0.51 1.78 6.77
CA ILE A 37 -0.17 2.80 7.79
C ILE A 37 -1.33 3.12 8.76
N GLY A 38 -2.31 2.23 8.90
CA GLY A 38 -3.42 2.43 9.83
C GLY A 38 -2.94 2.55 11.28
N THR A 39 -3.52 3.51 12.02
CA THR A 39 -3.04 3.84 13.37
C THR A 39 -3.50 2.86 14.46
N GLY A 40 -4.45 1.98 14.17
CA GLY A 40 -5.07 1.08 15.16
C GLY A 40 -5.93 1.79 16.22
N VAL A 41 -6.16 3.10 16.10
CA VAL A 41 -6.94 3.90 17.07
C VAL A 41 -8.33 4.20 16.51
N GLY A 42 -9.35 4.00 17.35
CA GLY A 42 -10.74 4.33 17.03
C GLY A 42 -11.31 3.40 15.95
N ARG A 43 -11.62 3.97 14.78
CA ARG A 43 -12.15 3.23 13.62
C ARG A 43 -11.07 2.84 12.61
N ASN A 44 -9.80 3.18 12.86
CA ASN A 44 -8.69 2.85 11.97
C ASN A 44 -8.20 1.42 12.23
N VAL A 45 -7.81 0.74 11.17
CA VAL A 45 -7.19 -0.60 11.24
C VAL A 45 -5.78 -0.46 11.84
N LEU A 46 -5.30 -1.47 12.56
CA LEU A 46 -3.90 -1.55 12.94
C LEU A 46 -3.08 -1.92 11.69
N GLY A 47 -2.31 -0.97 11.17
CA GLY A 47 -1.54 -1.16 9.94
C GLY A 47 -0.23 -1.90 10.15
N LEU A 48 0.31 -2.46 9.07
CA LEU A 48 1.58 -3.19 9.03
C LEU A 48 2.73 -2.34 9.55
N ALA A 49 2.85 -1.08 9.11
CA ALA A 49 3.93 -0.19 9.53
C ALA A 49 3.87 0.17 11.03
N THR A 50 2.67 0.24 11.60
CA THR A 50 2.48 0.56 13.02
C THR A 50 2.76 -0.63 13.92
N ALA A 51 2.51 -1.86 13.45
CA ALA A 51 2.82 -3.08 14.17
C ALA A 51 4.26 -3.58 13.93
N ALA A 52 4.95 -3.05 12.90
CA ALA A 52 6.30 -3.46 12.54
C ALA A 52 7.32 -3.13 13.63
N THR A 53 8.27 -4.03 13.83
CA THR A 53 9.43 -3.80 14.70
C THR A 53 10.60 -3.25 13.88
N ALA A 54 11.35 -2.28 14.41
CA ALA A 54 12.51 -1.77 13.70
C ALA A 54 13.60 -2.86 13.56
N SER A 55 14.07 -3.11 12.34
CA SER A 55 15.14 -4.09 12.04
C SER A 55 16.49 -3.72 12.66
N GLY A 56 16.75 -2.41 12.83
CA GLY A 56 18.05 -1.91 13.28
C GLY A 56 19.18 -2.03 12.24
N ALA A 57 18.88 -2.40 10.99
CA ALA A 57 19.86 -2.49 9.92
C ALA A 57 20.32 -1.09 9.48
N THR A 58 21.56 -0.71 9.80
CA THR A 58 22.09 0.66 9.63
C THR A 58 23.33 0.77 8.73
N GLY A 59 23.71 -0.28 8.01
CA GLY A 59 24.90 -0.31 7.14
C GLY A 59 24.58 -0.48 5.65
N GLY A 60 25.47 0.04 4.79
CA GLY A 60 25.38 -0.14 3.34
C GLY A 60 24.30 0.68 2.66
N ASN A 61 24.08 0.38 1.38
CA ASN A 61 23.07 1.03 0.55
C ASN A 61 21.67 0.51 0.91
N ALA A 62 20.62 1.18 0.43
CA ALA A 62 19.24 0.83 0.74
C ALA A 62 18.92 -0.65 0.41
N ALA A 63 19.46 -1.17 -0.70
CA ALA A 63 19.31 -2.58 -1.07
C ALA A 63 19.99 -3.54 -0.07
N ASP A 64 21.16 -3.19 0.44
CA ASP A 64 21.88 -4.02 1.42
C ASP A 64 21.13 -4.09 2.75
N ARG A 65 20.54 -2.97 3.20
CA ARG A 65 19.72 -2.93 4.42
C ARG A 65 18.49 -3.82 4.31
N LEU A 66 17.85 -3.85 3.15
CA LEU A 66 16.73 -4.74 2.87
C LEU A 66 17.16 -6.22 2.90
N GLY A 67 18.30 -6.54 2.28
CA GLY A 67 18.87 -7.90 2.31
C GLY A 67 19.24 -8.34 3.72
N ALA A 68 19.91 -7.48 4.49
CA ALA A 68 20.25 -7.73 5.89
C ALA A 68 19.00 -7.97 6.74
N THR A 69 17.93 -7.21 6.50
CA THR A 69 16.64 -7.41 7.19
C THR A 69 16.00 -8.76 6.84
N GLY A 70 16.11 -9.18 5.58
CA GLY A 70 15.69 -10.53 5.17
C GLY A 70 16.44 -11.63 5.91
N SER A 71 17.76 -11.48 6.08
CA SER A 71 18.57 -12.41 6.88
C SER A 71 18.19 -12.39 8.37
N LEU A 72 17.88 -11.23 8.95
CA LEU A 72 17.40 -11.13 10.34
C LEU A 72 16.08 -11.87 10.54
N LEU A 73 15.16 -11.81 9.58
CA LEU A 73 13.92 -12.60 9.62
C LEU A 73 14.21 -14.10 9.56
N ALA A 74 15.16 -14.52 8.71
CA ALA A 74 15.58 -15.91 8.60
C ALA A 74 16.20 -16.43 9.90
N ASP A 75 17.03 -15.62 10.59
CA ASP A 75 17.60 -15.95 11.90
C ASP A 75 16.52 -16.12 12.99
N MET A 76 15.40 -15.42 12.85
CA MET A 76 14.22 -15.57 13.72
C MET A 76 13.31 -16.74 13.33
N GLY A 77 13.62 -17.46 12.24
CA GLY A 77 12.86 -18.60 11.73
C GLY A 77 11.71 -18.24 10.78
N TRP A 78 11.66 -17.01 10.24
CA TRP A 78 10.66 -16.54 9.29
C TRP A 78 11.23 -16.45 7.87
N GLU A 79 10.37 -16.56 6.84
CA GLU A 79 10.77 -16.40 5.45
C GLU A 79 10.39 -15.01 4.93
N ALA A 80 11.40 -14.18 4.65
CA ALA A 80 11.16 -12.86 4.07
C ALA A 80 10.69 -13.01 2.61
N ASN A 81 9.42 -12.73 2.34
CA ASN A 81 8.78 -12.97 1.04
C ASN A 81 8.04 -11.74 0.48
N LEU A 82 8.09 -10.61 1.17
CA LEU A 82 7.48 -9.37 0.70
C LEU A 82 8.26 -8.15 1.19
N VAL A 83 8.55 -7.24 0.25
CA VAL A 83 9.06 -5.90 0.54
C VAL A 83 8.01 -4.87 0.13
N ILE A 84 7.64 -3.97 1.04
CA ILE A 84 6.74 -2.84 0.77
C ILE A 84 7.52 -1.55 0.91
N LEU A 85 7.50 -0.70 -0.11
CA LEU A 85 8.22 0.58 -0.09
C LEU A 85 7.56 1.64 -0.97
N ASN A 86 8.00 2.91 -0.86
CA ASN A 86 7.47 3.98 -1.69
C ASN A 86 7.98 3.87 -3.15
N PRO A 87 7.16 4.18 -4.18
CA PRO A 87 7.62 4.21 -5.56
C PRO A 87 8.86 5.08 -5.81
N ASN A 88 9.03 6.18 -5.08
CA ASN A 88 10.21 7.03 -5.19
C ASN A 88 11.46 6.34 -4.64
N ASP A 89 11.36 5.67 -3.49
CA ASP A 89 12.46 4.88 -2.93
C ASP A 89 12.82 3.71 -3.85
N TRP A 90 11.81 3.08 -4.46
CA TRP A 90 12.02 2.02 -5.44
C TRP A 90 12.84 2.52 -6.62
N HIS A 91 12.49 3.70 -7.14
CA HIS A 91 13.21 4.32 -8.22
C HIS A 91 14.67 4.61 -7.83
N THR A 92 14.91 5.16 -6.64
CA THR A 92 16.25 5.44 -6.13
C THR A 92 17.10 4.16 -6.07
N ILE A 93 16.57 3.08 -5.47
CA ILE A 93 17.26 1.77 -5.39
C ILE A 93 17.56 1.22 -6.79
N ARG A 94 16.61 1.28 -7.71
CA ARG A 94 16.81 0.78 -9.08
C ARG A 94 17.82 1.60 -9.87
N SER A 95 17.88 2.90 -9.60
CA SER A 95 18.79 3.84 -10.26
C SER A 95 20.21 3.84 -9.68
N GLU A 96 20.46 3.03 -8.66
CA GLU A 96 21.75 2.94 -7.98
C GLU A 96 22.86 2.47 -8.93
N ARG A 97 24.02 3.09 -8.80
CA ARG A 97 25.18 2.88 -9.67
C ARG A 97 26.37 2.44 -8.85
N ALA A 98 27.22 1.62 -9.46
CA ALA A 98 28.49 1.27 -8.85
C ALA A 98 29.39 2.50 -8.67
N ASP A 99 29.85 2.75 -7.44
CA ASP A 99 30.80 3.83 -7.11
C ASP A 99 32.18 3.62 -7.75
N THR A 100 32.51 2.38 -8.10
CA THR A 100 33.78 2.00 -8.73
C THR A 100 33.54 1.38 -10.11
N GLY A 101 34.41 1.70 -11.08
CA GLY A 101 34.31 1.25 -12.47
C GLY A 101 33.52 2.21 -13.37
N ASN A 102 32.83 1.68 -14.39
CA ASN A 102 32.19 2.49 -15.45
C ASN A 102 30.82 3.10 -15.03
N GLY A 103 30.49 3.14 -13.73
CA GLY A 103 29.23 3.71 -13.24
C GLY A 103 27.97 3.01 -13.76
N GLN A 104 28.04 1.68 -13.92
CA GLN A 104 26.93 0.85 -14.40
C GLN A 104 25.82 0.74 -13.33
N TYR A 105 24.58 0.52 -13.78
CA TYR A 105 23.45 0.26 -12.89
C TYR A 105 23.58 -1.08 -12.18
N LEU A 106 23.34 -1.10 -10.87
CA LEU A 106 23.41 -2.31 -10.05
C LEU A 106 22.20 -3.24 -10.26
N SER A 107 21.01 -2.66 -10.48
CA SER A 107 19.73 -3.39 -10.63
C SER A 107 19.38 -3.73 -12.09
N GLY A 108 20.37 -3.75 -12.97
CA GLY A 108 20.16 -3.86 -14.43
C GLY A 108 19.81 -2.52 -15.08
N GLY A 109 20.05 -2.40 -16.38
CA GLY A 109 19.84 -1.15 -17.10
C GLY A 109 18.37 -0.76 -17.23
N TRP A 110 18.10 0.53 -17.45
CA TRP A 110 16.76 1.06 -17.75
C TRP A 110 16.07 0.35 -18.95
N ALA A 111 16.88 -0.16 -19.89
CA ALA A 111 16.41 -0.84 -21.09
C ALA A 111 15.93 -2.29 -20.84
N GLN A 112 16.21 -2.86 -19.66
CA GLN A 112 15.77 -4.21 -19.30
C GLN A 112 14.72 -4.12 -18.18
N PRO A 113 13.42 -4.31 -18.51
CA PRO A 113 12.38 -4.41 -17.50
C PRO A 113 12.53 -5.75 -16.76
N ALA A 114 13.05 -5.70 -15.54
CA ALA A 114 13.03 -6.84 -14.62
C ALA A 114 11.78 -6.77 -13.73
N GLN A 115 11.28 -7.93 -13.30
CA GLN A 115 10.23 -8.01 -12.28
C GLN A 115 10.75 -7.35 -10.98
N PRO A 116 9.95 -6.52 -10.30
CA PRO A 116 10.40 -5.77 -9.14
C PRO A 116 10.68 -6.72 -7.99
N SER A 117 11.95 -7.04 -7.79
CA SER A 117 12.44 -7.92 -6.74
C SER A 117 13.79 -7.44 -6.22
N ILE A 118 14.02 -7.65 -4.92
CA ILE A 118 15.27 -7.32 -4.21
C ILE A 118 15.63 -8.55 -3.40
N TRP A 119 16.84 -9.10 -3.59
CA TRP A 119 17.30 -10.30 -2.87
C TRP A 119 16.30 -11.48 -2.92
N SER A 120 15.68 -11.69 -4.09
CA SER A 120 14.62 -12.69 -4.32
C SER A 120 13.28 -12.44 -3.61
N MET A 121 13.14 -11.30 -2.92
CA MET A 121 11.87 -10.86 -2.34
C MET A 121 11.11 -9.98 -3.35
N PRO A 122 9.85 -10.26 -3.68
CA PRO A 122 9.04 -9.38 -4.52
C PRO A 122 8.79 -8.03 -3.83
N VAL A 123 8.84 -6.96 -4.62
CA VAL A 123 8.63 -5.59 -4.15
C VAL A 123 7.25 -5.11 -4.57
N VAL A 124 6.46 -4.68 -3.59
CA VAL A 124 5.19 -3.98 -3.78
C VAL A 124 5.40 -2.50 -3.45
N SER A 125 5.25 -1.65 -4.47
CA SER A 125 5.38 -0.21 -4.29
C SER A 125 4.02 0.44 -3.98
N THR A 126 3.93 1.19 -2.88
CA THR A 126 2.71 1.92 -2.49
C THR A 126 3.03 3.35 -2.08
N SER A 127 2.20 4.30 -2.53
CA SER A 127 2.30 5.70 -2.12
C SER A 127 1.87 5.93 -0.67
N SER A 128 1.23 4.93 -0.04
CA SER A 128 0.77 5.00 1.35
C SER A 128 1.92 4.98 2.36
N LEU A 129 3.06 4.37 2.01
CA LEU A 129 4.22 4.33 2.88
C LEU A 129 5.06 5.61 2.69
N PRO A 130 5.45 6.31 3.78
CA PRO A 130 6.30 7.49 3.68
C PRO A 130 7.66 7.15 3.09
N VAL A 131 8.22 8.10 2.33
CA VAL A 131 9.55 7.99 1.71
C VAL A 131 10.61 7.78 2.80
N GLY A 132 11.62 6.96 2.50
CA GLY A 132 12.74 6.65 3.39
C GLY A 132 12.47 5.50 4.35
N THR A 133 11.29 4.87 4.30
CA THR A 133 10.95 3.68 5.08
C THR A 133 10.54 2.54 4.17
N ALA A 134 10.94 1.32 4.50
CA ALA A 134 10.46 0.09 3.88
C ALA A 134 9.98 -0.90 4.95
N LEU A 135 9.11 -1.82 4.55
CA LEU A 135 8.70 -2.97 5.34
C LEU A 135 9.21 -4.23 4.67
N VAL A 136 9.78 -5.13 5.45
CA VAL A 136 10.13 -6.49 5.04
C VAL A 136 9.36 -7.43 5.93
N MET A 137 8.62 -8.37 5.34
CA MET A 137 7.81 -9.28 6.13
C MET A 137 7.66 -10.66 5.51
N ASP A 138 7.20 -11.59 6.36
CA ASP A 138 6.56 -12.81 5.91
C ASP A 138 5.03 -12.58 5.79
N THR A 139 4.48 -12.80 4.59
CA THR A 139 3.02 -12.73 4.34
C THR A 139 2.19 -13.66 5.22
N ALA A 140 2.75 -14.76 5.74
CA ALA A 140 2.04 -15.62 6.69
C ALA A 140 1.75 -14.93 8.05
N ALA A 141 2.42 -13.82 8.33
CA ALA A 141 2.28 -13.08 9.59
C ALA A 141 1.02 -12.21 9.66
N ALA A 142 0.36 -11.95 8.53
CA ALA A 142 -0.82 -11.08 8.47
C ALA A 142 -1.90 -11.66 7.56
N LEU A 143 -3.16 -11.50 7.98
CA LEU A 143 -4.33 -11.93 7.23
C LEU A 143 -5.25 -10.74 6.97
N VAL A 144 -5.57 -10.50 5.70
CA VAL A 144 -6.60 -9.54 5.31
C VAL A 144 -7.96 -10.19 5.53
N LEU A 145 -8.78 -9.57 6.38
CA LEU A 145 -10.13 -10.01 6.70
C LEU A 145 -11.11 -9.22 5.84
N ASP A 146 -11.67 -9.84 4.80
CA ASP A 146 -12.75 -9.24 4.02
C ASP A 146 -14.11 -9.74 4.51
N ARG A 147 -15.00 -8.81 4.87
CA ARG A 147 -16.35 -9.10 5.35
C ARG A 147 -17.43 -8.61 4.38
N GLU A 148 -17.15 -7.56 3.63
CA GLU A 148 -18.02 -6.95 2.64
C GLU A 148 -17.17 -6.20 1.61
N ALA A 149 -17.21 -6.69 0.36
CA ALA A 149 -16.53 -6.09 -0.76
C ALA A 149 -17.03 -4.66 -1.04
N PRO A 150 -16.27 -3.81 -1.75
CA PRO A 150 -16.67 -2.44 -2.05
C PRO A 150 -18.01 -2.35 -2.79
N THR A 151 -19.01 -1.77 -2.13
CA THR A 151 -20.34 -1.51 -2.71
C THR A 151 -20.57 -0.02 -2.89
N VAL A 152 -21.38 0.35 -3.89
CA VAL A 152 -21.77 1.73 -4.16
C VAL A 152 -23.29 1.82 -3.98
N LEU A 153 -23.71 2.71 -3.11
CA LEU A 153 -25.10 3.00 -2.77
C LEU A 153 -25.44 4.41 -3.24
N ILE A 154 -26.65 4.58 -3.75
CA ILE A 154 -27.17 5.87 -4.22
C ILE A 154 -28.46 6.16 -3.47
N SER A 155 -28.54 7.34 -2.84
CA SER A 155 -29.72 7.79 -2.11
C SER A 155 -30.16 9.18 -2.59
N SER A 156 -31.43 9.30 -2.98
CA SER A 156 -32.07 10.59 -3.26
C SER A 156 -32.72 11.23 -2.03
N GLU A 157 -32.79 10.49 -0.91
CA GLU A 157 -33.51 10.89 0.30
C GLU A 157 -32.56 11.32 1.44
N ASP A 158 -31.26 11.27 1.20
CA ASP A 158 -30.26 11.78 2.14
C ASP A 158 -30.39 13.31 2.30
N LEU A 159 -30.63 13.78 3.53
CA LEU A 159 -30.78 15.19 3.88
C LEU A 159 -31.84 15.94 3.03
N ASP A 160 -31.46 17.02 2.36
CA ASP A 160 -32.34 17.86 1.54
C ASP A 160 -32.21 17.57 0.03
N ASN A 161 -31.61 16.43 -0.32
CA ASN A 161 -31.39 16.02 -1.71
C ASN A 161 -32.67 15.95 -2.53
N PHE A 162 -33.76 15.45 -1.92
CA PHE A 162 -35.05 15.36 -2.58
C PHE A 162 -35.58 16.73 -3.01
N VAL A 163 -35.43 17.74 -2.16
CA VAL A 163 -35.88 19.12 -2.44
C VAL A 163 -34.97 19.79 -3.49
N LYS A 164 -33.67 19.49 -3.46
CA LYS A 164 -32.67 20.11 -4.34
C LYS A 164 -32.42 19.36 -5.65
N ASN A 165 -33.15 18.27 -5.93
CA ASN A 165 -32.89 17.38 -7.08
C ASN A 165 -31.44 16.86 -7.12
N MET A 166 -30.89 16.54 -5.95
CA MET A 166 -29.55 15.98 -5.81
C MET A 166 -29.65 14.48 -5.45
N VAL A 167 -28.54 13.78 -5.58
CA VAL A 167 -28.35 12.39 -5.13
C VAL A 167 -27.03 12.27 -4.39
N THR A 168 -27.04 11.59 -3.25
CA THR A 168 -25.83 11.22 -2.51
C THR A 168 -25.36 9.86 -2.99
N ILE A 169 -24.08 9.77 -3.34
CA ILE A 169 -23.41 8.52 -3.67
C ILE A 169 -22.44 8.19 -2.53
N LEU A 170 -22.66 7.04 -1.92
CA LEU A 170 -21.84 6.47 -0.88
C LEU A 170 -21.14 5.23 -1.44
N ALA A 171 -19.87 5.06 -1.13
CA ALA A 171 -19.17 3.81 -1.37
C ALA A 171 -18.58 3.35 -0.04
N GLU A 172 -18.81 2.08 0.28
CA GLU A 172 -18.40 1.48 1.54
C GLU A 172 -17.84 0.08 1.33
N MET A 173 -16.98 -0.31 2.26
CA MET A 173 -16.35 -1.63 2.34
C MET A 173 -16.20 -1.96 3.82
N ARG A 174 -16.28 -3.26 4.16
CA ARG A 174 -15.98 -3.72 5.51
C ARG A 174 -14.89 -4.78 5.42
N GLY A 175 -13.69 -4.36 5.81
CA GLY A 175 -12.55 -5.24 5.95
C GLY A 175 -11.70 -4.85 7.15
N GLY A 176 -10.72 -5.69 7.46
CA GLY A 176 -9.75 -5.46 8.51
C GLY A 176 -8.44 -6.19 8.22
N LEU A 177 -7.48 -6.00 9.11
CA LEU A 177 -6.20 -6.69 9.09
C LEU A 177 -6.01 -7.39 10.43
N ALA A 178 -5.73 -8.69 10.38
CA ALA A 178 -5.30 -9.45 11.55
C ALA A 178 -3.78 -9.66 11.46
N ILE A 179 -3.06 -9.19 12.47
CA ILE A 179 -1.62 -9.39 12.59
C ILE A 179 -1.42 -10.54 13.57
N LEU A 180 -1.02 -11.69 13.05
CA LEU A 180 -0.87 -12.92 13.82
C LEU A 180 0.46 -12.93 14.57
N ASN A 181 1.55 -12.53 13.89
CA ASN A 181 2.90 -12.52 14.45
C ASN A 181 3.61 -11.20 14.10
N PRO A 182 3.61 -10.19 15.00
CA PRO A 182 4.24 -8.90 14.71
C PRO A 182 5.77 -8.99 14.57
N SER A 183 6.42 -10.01 15.13
CA SER A 183 7.87 -10.23 15.02
C SER A 183 8.34 -10.51 13.59
N ALA A 184 7.44 -11.00 12.73
CA ALA A 184 7.73 -11.32 11.34
C ALA A 184 7.54 -10.12 10.40
N ILE A 185 7.31 -8.93 10.95
CA ILE A 185 7.14 -7.68 10.20
C ILE A 185 8.21 -6.70 10.71
N LEU A 186 9.18 -6.41 9.85
CA LEU A 186 10.27 -5.49 10.18
C LEU A 186 10.20 -4.21 9.36
N SER A 187 10.40 -3.07 10.01
CA SER A 187 10.60 -1.78 9.36
C SER A 187 12.08 -1.46 9.20
N VAL A 188 12.42 -0.82 8.08
CA VAL A 188 13.78 -0.50 7.68
C VAL A 188 13.84 0.96 7.27
N ALA A 189 14.79 1.71 7.83
CA ALA A 189 15.11 3.05 7.37
C ALA A 189 16.05 2.96 6.15
N LEU A 190 15.60 3.47 5.00
CA LEU A 190 16.36 3.46 3.76
C LEU A 190 17.39 4.61 3.70
N THR A 191 17.20 5.65 4.49
CA THR A 191 18.17 6.73 4.68
C THR A 191 19.07 6.44 5.89
N PRO A 192 20.38 6.73 5.82
CA PRO A 192 21.28 6.64 6.98
C PRO A 192 20.87 7.56 8.14
#